data_AF-A0A3G1KPY0-F1
#
_entry.id   AF-A0A3G1KPY0-F1
#
_cell.length_a   1.000
_cell.length_b   1.000
_cell.length_c   1.000
_cell.angle_alpha   90.00
_cell.angle_beta   90.00
_cell.angle_gamma   90.00
#
_symmetry.space_group_name_H-M   'P 1'
#
loop_
_entity.id
_entity.type
_entity.pdbx_description
1 polymer ?
#
loop_
_entity_poly.entity_id
_entity_poly.type
_entity_poly.pdbx_seq_one_letter_code
_entity_poly.pdbx_strand_id
1 'polypeptide(L)'
;MLFQTPEFFFLLLLSSLFYWAFPKGRVYILGVASAVFYGWAGTGYLILFAVMSVCTYLCSVYLYRTGRRIFLWLGLLINLGNLVFFKYALFLLREITGLTGLVLVPPGSILGQLVLPIGISFYTFQLVAYLVDVSRGEIVPPSLVRFWVFISFFAQLVAGPIMRGKDFLPQVARLEKVRFQAGLVKWGIFFIALGLFKKVVVADHIAPAVDWFFARPRYVSGLQAWLGAYLFGFQIYLDFSGYSDIALGLGKLFGLELTRNFATPYFSRNPSEFWRRWHITLSGWVRDYIYIPLGGSRKGPARRNINLFLAMTVCGFWHGAAWTFLIWGAFHGLVLVIYHQVKSRWSFAFLSEQARHLLSVFLTWQIVTLGWVFFRAPSLPKAFTYIGHMFLGFGLNDLLSNKKSLLLVALLGIFHWGEDRFLSNPAPVVAQWAKVPAFCRGLVYFFIFGLILAGLPNGLQQFIYFRF
;
A
#
# COMPACT_ATOMS: atom_id res chain seq x y z
N MET A 1 -2.65 4.16 17.01
CA MET A 1 -3.51 2.96 17.18
C MET A 1 -3.35 2.06 15.96
N LEU A 2 -3.60 0.75 16.06
CA LEU A 2 -3.70 -0.14 14.89
C LEU A 2 -5.16 -0.59 14.71
N PHE A 3 -5.58 -0.94 13.49
CA PHE A 3 -6.99 -1.26 13.21
C PHE A 3 -7.51 -2.50 13.92
N GLN A 4 -6.64 -3.39 14.35
CA GLN A 4 -6.97 -4.60 15.09
C GLN A 4 -6.96 -4.42 16.62
N THR A 5 -6.75 -3.21 17.14
CA THR A 5 -6.66 -2.99 18.60
C THR A 5 -7.97 -2.48 19.21
N PRO A 6 -8.27 -2.81 20.48
CA PRO A 6 -9.50 -2.38 21.15
C PRO A 6 -9.68 -0.85 21.16
N GLU A 7 -8.59 -0.09 21.31
CA GLU A 7 -8.62 1.38 21.36
C GLU A 7 -9.09 1.97 20.03
N PHE A 8 -8.73 1.33 18.91
CA PHE A 8 -9.23 1.73 17.61
C PHE A 8 -10.73 1.49 17.48
N PHE A 9 -11.23 0.34 17.91
CA PHE A 9 -12.68 0.07 17.87
C PHE A 9 -13.47 0.99 18.79
N PHE A 10 -12.92 1.34 19.95
CA PHE A 10 -13.52 2.34 20.84
C PHE A 10 -13.60 3.72 20.18
N LEU A 11 -12.50 4.19 19.56
CA LEU A 11 -12.49 5.44 18.80
C LEU A 11 -13.49 5.39 17.63
N LEU A 12 -13.54 4.28 16.89
CA LEU A 12 -14.46 4.09 15.78
C LEU A 12 -15.92 4.14 16.24
N LEU A 13 -16.27 3.45 17.33
CA LEU A 13 -17.61 3.46 17.89
C LEU A 13 -18.01 4.88 18.30
N LEU A 14 -17.16 5.54 19.08
CA LEU A 14 -17.41 6.88 19.58
C LEU A 14 -17.58 7.90 18.44
N SER A 15 -16.64 7.90 17.50
CA SER A 15 -16.71 8.77 16.32
C SER A 15 -17.93 8.48 15.45
N SER A 16 -18.32 7.21 15.27
CA SER A 16 -19.53 6.84 14.52
C SER A 16 -20.80 7.34 15.20
N LEU A 17 -20.93 7.15 16.52
CA LEU A 17 -22.09 7.60 17.30
C LEU A 17 -22.26 9.12 17.17
N PHE A 18 -21.20 9.90 17.42
CA PHE A 18 -21.24 11.35 17.29
C PHE A 18 -21.48 11.79 15.84
N TYR A 19 -20.84 11.15 14.87
CA TYR A 19 -20.97 11.51 13.44
C TYR A 19 -22.42 11.40 12.95
N TRP A 20 -23.14 10.36 13.39
CA TRP A 20 -24.54 10.16 13.02
C TRP A 20 -25.51 10.99 13.88
N ALA A 21 -25.18 11.27 15.15
CA ALA A 21 -25.97 12.12 16.03
C ALA A 21 -25.92 13.62 15.66
N PHE A 22 -24.78 14.11 15.14
CA PHE A 22 -24.56 15.55 14.90
C PHE A 22 -24.18 15.87 13.43
N PRO A 23 -25.15 15.91 12.49
CA PRO A 23 -24.87 16.13 11.08
C PRO A 23 -24.05 17.40 10.75
N LYS A 24 -24.32 18.52 11.44
CA LYS A 24 -23.57 19.79 11.25
C LYS A 24 -22.14 19.74 11.78
N GLY A 25 -21.85 18.84 12.72
CA GLY A 25 -20.55 18.71 13.38
C GLY A 25 -19.60 17.70 12.72
N ARG A 26 -20.05 16.99 11.68
CA ARG A 26 -19.34 15.84 11.09
C ARG A 26 -17.89 16.10 10.69
N VAL A 27 -17.62 17.26 10.08
CA VAL A 27 -16.27 17.65 9.68
C VAL A 27 -15.34 17.79 10.91
N TYR A 28 -15.84 18.36 12.00
CA TYR A 28 -15.07 18.50 13.24
C TYR A 28 -14.90 17.16 13.95
N ILE A 29 -15.93 16.32 13.98
CA ILE A 29 -15.88 14.99 14.57
C ILE A 29 -14.83 14.12 13.88
N LEU A 30 -14.82 14.09 12.54
CA LEU A 30 -13.80 13.36 11.79
C LEU A 30 -12.41 13.98 11.97
N GLY A 31 -12.31 15.31 12.06
CA GLY A 31 -11.05 16.02 12.30
C GLY A 31 -10.43 15.69 13.67
N VAL A 32 -11.25 15.69 14.72
CA VAL A 32 -10.84 15.34 16.09
C VAL A 32 -10.51 13.85 16.19
N ALA A 33 -11.35 12.97 15.65
CA ALA A 33 -11.07 11.53 15.63
C ALA A 33 -9.74 11.22 14.92
N SER A 34 -9.44 11.95 13.84
CA SER A 34 -8.18 11.83 13.10
C SER A 34 -6.98 12.33 13.90
N ALA A 35 -7.12 13.46 14.61
CA ALA A 35 -6.09 13.96 15.51
C ALA A 35 -5.81 12.97 16.66
N VAL A 36 -6.85 12.40 17.28
CA VAL A 36 -6.71 11.40 18.36
C VAL A 36 -6.05 10.14 17.84
N PHE A 37 -6.48 9.62 16.69
CA PHE A 37 -5.91 8.41 16.08
C PHE A 37 -4.40 8.54 15.85
N TYR A 38 -3.98 9.69 15.31
CA TYR A 38 -2.58 9.94 15.00
C TYR A 38 -1.76 10.31 16.23
N GLY A 39 -2.32 11.14 17.13
CA GLY A 39 -1.71 11.51 18.40
C GLY A 39 -1.44 10.32 19.32
N TRP A 40 -2.22 9.23 19.19
CA TRP A 40 -1.96 7.97 19.89
C TRP A 40 -0.61 7.35 19.55
N ALA A 41 -0.08 7.59 18.35
CA ALA A 41 1.26 7.11 17.99
C ALA A 41 2.37 7.94 18.66
N GLY A 42 2.06 9.17 19.10
CA GLY A 42 2.98 10.09 19.71
C GLY A 42 2.58 11.55 19.44
N THR A 43 2.60 12.38 20.47
CA THR A 43 2.26 13.82 20.37
C THR A 43 3.21 14.57 19.44
N GLY A 44 4.51 14.24 19.47
CA GLY A 44 5.52 14.81 18.56
C GLY A 44 5.22 14.52 17.09
N TYR A 45 4.75 13.31 16.77
CA TYR A 45 4.33 12.98 15.40
C TYR A 45 3.14 13.84 14.98
N LEU A 46 2.11 13.95 15.81
CA LEU A 46 0.94 14.79 15.53
C LEU A 46 1.30 16.26 15.31
N ILE A 47 2.19 16.81 16.14
CA ILE A 47 2.67 18.19 15.98
C ILE A 47 3.38 18.33 14.63
N LEU A 48 4.32 17.43 14.31
CA LEU A 48 5.02 17.46 13.03
C LEU A 48 4.03 17.41 11.85
N PHE A 49 3.11 16.44 11.86
CA PHE A 49 2.12 16.30 10.79
C PHE A 49 1.20 17.53 10.66
N ALA A 50 0.77 18.11 11.78
CA ALA A 50 -0.04 19.32 11.78
C ALA A 50 0.75 20.51 11.21
N VAL A 51 2.01 20.70 11.59
CA VAL A 51 2.89 21.74 11.06
C VAL A 51 3.06 21.57 9.55
N MET A 52 3.41 20.37 9.08
CA MET A 52 3.57 20.08 7.66
C MET A 52 2.27 20.35 6.87
N SER A 53 1.12 19.98 7.44
CA SER A 53 -0.19 20.23 6.87
C SER A 53 -0.50 21.72 6.77
N VAL A 54 -0.32 22.48 7.86
CA VAL A 54 -0.59 23.93 7.90
C VAL A 54 0.35 24.68 6.95
N CYS A 55 1.65 24.39 6.96
CA CYS A 55 2.60 25.00 6.03
C CYS A 55 2.19 24.77 4.57
N THR A 56 1.85 23.53 4.21
CA THR A 56 1.39 23.20 2.85
C THR A 56 0.08 23.92 2.51
N TYR A 57 -0.86 23.97 3.45
CA TYR A 57 -2.12 24.69 3.28
C TYR A 57 -1.88 26.17 2.98
N LEU A 58 -1.06 26.84 3.78
CA LEU A 58 -0.71 28.25 3.57
C LEU A 58 -0.05 28.46 2.21
N CYS A 59 0.95 27.63 1.86
CA CYS A 59 1.57 27.68 0.53
C CYS A 59 0.52 27.53 -0.58
N SER A 60 -0.45 26.63 -0.44
CA SER A 60 -1.52 26.44 -1.44
C SER A 60 -2.44 27.65 -1.56
N VAL A 61 -2.80 28.30 -0.45
CA VAL A 61 -3.66 29.50 -0.44
C VAL A 61 -2.95 30.68 -1.08
N TYR A 62 -1.68 30.93 -0.73
CA TYR A 62 -0.91 32.02 -1.35
C TYR A 62 -0.58 31.75 -2.81
N LEU A 63 -0.30 30.49 -3.18
CA LEU A 63 -0.13 30.08 -4.57
C LEU A 63 -1.40 30.38 -5.38
N TYR A 64 -2.57 29.99 -4.86
CA TYR A 64 -3.85 30.23 -5.53
C TYR A 64 -4.19 31.72 -5.66
N ARG A 65 -3.96 32.52 -4.61
CA ARG A 65 -4.28 33.96 -4.60
C ARG A 65 -3.34 34.80 -5.45
N THR A 66 -2.04 34.48 -5.47
CA THR A 66 -1.02 35.33 -6.10
C THR A 66 -0.52 34.81 -7.43
N GLY A 67 -0.76 33.54 -7.75
CA GLY A 67 -0.19 32.86 -8.91
C GLY A 67 1.34 32.64 -8.84
N ARG A 68 2.01 33.06 -7.75
CA ARG A 68 3.48 33.02 -7.66
C ARG A 68 3.98 31.60 -7.40
N ARG A 69 4.77 31.07 -8.33
CA ARG A 69 5.38 29.72 -8.26
C ARG A 69 6.33 29.53 -7.05
N ILE A 70 6.79 30.60 -6.40
CA ILE A 70 7.62 30.49 -5.19
C ILE A 70 6.94 29.69 -4.09
N PHE A 71 5.61 29.81 -3.94
CA PHE A 71 4.86 29.07 -2.92
C PHE A 71 4.74 27.58 -3.25
N LEU A 72 4.70 27.21 -4.53
CA LEU A 72 4.80 25.82 -4.97
C LEU A 72 6.16 25.25 -4.57
N TRP A 73 7.26 25.91 -4.95
CA TRP A 73 8.61 25.43 -4.67
C TRP A 73 8.91 25.38 -3.18
N LEU A 74 8.47 26.38 -2.40
CA LEU A 74 8.60 26.40 -0.95
C LEU A 74 7.86 25.22 -0.31
N GLY A 75 6.60 24.98 -0.70
CA GLY A 75 5.84 23.86 -0.16
C GLY A 75 6.41 22.49 -0.56
N LEU A 76 6.93 22.35 -1.79
CA LEU A 76 7.65 21.15 -2.21
C LEU A 76 8.94 20.94 -1.40
N LEU A 77 9.73 22.01 -1.21
CA LEU A 77 10.97 21.96 -0.44
C LEU A 77 10.71 21.54 1.02
N ILE A 78 9.69 22.11 1.66
CA ILE A 78 9.30 21.76 3.04
C ILE A 78 8.92 20.26 3.11
N ASN A 79 8.00 19.81 2.26
CA ASN A 79 7.50 18.43 2.27
C ASN A 79 8.58 17.39 1.94
N LEU A 80 9.31 17.61 0.84
CA LEU A 80 10.36 16.69 0.41
C LEU A 80 11.58 16.76 1.34
N GLY A 81 11.92 17.94 1.87
CA GLY A 81 12.98 18.11 2.86
C GLY A 81 12.68 17.35 4.15
N ASN A 82 11.44 17.43 4.66
CA ASN A 82 11.00 16.66 5.82
C ASN A 82 11.11 15.14 5.57
N LEU A 83 10.63 14.67 4.41
CA LEU A 83 10.76 13.25 4.04
C LEU A 83 12.22 12.83 3.92
N VAL A 84 13.08 13.63 3.28
CA VAL A 84 14.50 13.33 3.11
C VAL A 84 15.22 13.27 4.44
N PHE A 85 14.97 14.23 5.33
CA PHE A 85 15.58 14.27 6.65
C PHE A 85 15.25 13.01 7.46
N PHE A 86 13.97 12.67 7.61
CA PHE A 86 13.58 11.55 8.45
C PHE A 86 13.81 10.17 7.80
N LYS A 87 13.66 10.05 6.47
CA LYS A 87 13.72 8.75 5.78
C LYS A 87 15.12 8.42 5.23
N TYR A 88 15.86 9.40 4.70
CA TYR A 88 17.08 9.12 3.95
C TYR A 88 18.37 9.65 4.59
N ALA A 89 18.32 10.57 5.56
CA ALA A 89 19.53 11.17 6.12
C ALA A 89 20.48 10.12 6.69
N LEU A 90 20.00 9.18 7.51
CA LEU A 90 20.83 8.12 8.08
C LEU A 90 21.45 7.21 7.01
N PHE A 91 20.69 6.87 5.96
CA PHE A 91 21.21 6.10 4.84
C PHE A 91 22.34 6.85 4.13
N LEU A 92 22.10 8.10 3.73
CA LEU A 92 23.09 8.94 3.03
C LEU A 92 24.37 9.13 3.85
N LEU A 93 24.25 9.40 5.15
CA LEU A 93 25.41 9.60 6.02
C LEU A 93 26.21 8.31 6.21
N ARG A 94 25.57 7.15 6.26
CA ARG A 94 26.25 5.83 6.31
C ARG A 94 27.02 5.55 5.02
N GLU A 95 26.43 5.83 3.85
CA GLU A 95 27.11 5.67 2.57
C GLU A 95 28.32 6.62 2.46
N ILE A 96 28.19 7.90 2.87
CA ILE A 96 29.31 8.85 2.88
C ILE A 96 30.41 8.39 3.86
N THR A 97 30.02 7.90 5.04
CA THR A 97 30.98 7.34 6.02
C THR A 97 31.74 6.15 5.41
N GLY A 98 31.04 5.26 4.70
CA GLY A 98 31.67 4.12 4.02
C GLY A 98 32.63 4.51 2.89
N LEU A 99 32.36 5.61 2.18
CA LEU A 99 33.20 6.11 1.09
C LEU A 99 34.39 6.95 1.55
N THR A 100 34.21 7.75 2.61
CA THR A 100 35.21 8.75 3.05
C THR A 100 35.97 8.34 4.30
N GLY A 101 35.47 7.36 5.05
CA GLY A 101 35.97 7.01 6.38
C GLY A 101 35.58 8.02 7.47
N LEU A 102 34.94 9.15 7.13
CA LEU A 102 34.53 10.17 8.08
C LEU A 102 33.28 9.71 8.85
N VAL A 103 33.39 9.59 10.18
CA VAL A 103 32.26 9.20 11.03
C VAL A 103 31.29 10.36 11.17
N LEU A 104 30.28 10.40 10.30
CA LEU A 104 29.26 11.47 10.29
C LEU A 104 28.09 11.23 11.25
N VAL A 105 27.89 9.99 11.70
CA VAL A 105 26.88 9.63 12.70
C VAL A 105 27.57 8.89 13.85
N PRO A 106 28.06 9.62 14.86
CA PRO A 106 28.63 8.99 16.05
C PRO A 106 27.61 8.08 16.74
N PRO A 107 28.04 6.93 17.31
CA PRO A 107 27.19 6.10 18.14
C PRO A 107 26.55 6.93 19.27
N GLY A 108 25.25 6.80 19.47
CA GLY A 108 24.51 7.54 20.50
C GLY A 108 24.14 8.99 20.15
N SER A 109 24.50 9.49 18.96
CA SER A 109 24.04 10.80 18.50
C SER A 109 22.51 10.85 18.35
N ILE A 110 21.93 12.05 18.51
CA ILE A 110 20.49 12.30 18.32
C ILE A 110 20.05 11.82 16.92
N LEU A 111 20.87 12.07 15.89
CA LEU A 111 20.63 11.60 14.53
C LEU A 111 20.58 10.07 14.45
N GLY A 112 21.48 9.37 15.15
CA GLY A 112 21.50 7.91 15.23
C GLY A 112 20.27 7.30 15.92
N GLN A 113 19.56 8.08 16.72
CA GLN A 113 18.33 7.68 17.43
C GLN A 113 17.05 8.19 16.74
N LEU A 114 17.16 8.81 15.57
CA LEU A 114 16.03 9.39 14.87
C LEU A 114 15.01 8.31 14.50
N VAL A 115 13.80 8.42 15.06
CA VAL A 115 12.69 7.51 14.77
C VAL A 115 11.90 8.07 13.59
N LEU A 116 11.60 7.21 12.62
CA LEU A 116 10.79 7.57 11.45
C LEU A 116 9.35 7.90 11.91
N PRO A 117 8.84 9.12 11.63
CA PRO A 117 7.47 9.47 11.97
C PRO A 117 6.49 8.59 11.20
N ILE A 118 5.50 8.04 11.91
CA ILE A 118 4.51 7.14 11.31
C ILE A 118 3.74 7.86 10.19
N GLY A 119 3.59 7.20 9.03
CA GLY A 119 2.85 7.75 7.89
C GLY A 119 3.55 8.89 7.13
N ILE A 120 4.79 9.26 7.48
CA ILE A 120 5.52 10.37 6.82
C ILE A 120 5.57 10.28 5.31
N SER A 121 5.86 9.10 4.80
CA SER A 121 5.90 8.80 3.38
C SER A 121 4.55 9.07 2.71
N PHE A 122 3.47 8.68 3.38
CA PHE A 122 2.12 8.72 2.85
C PHE A 122 1.52 10.13 2.86
N TYR A 123 1.57 10.82 3.99
CA TYR A 123 1.05 12.19 4.05
C TYR A 123 1.88 13.15 3.20
N THR A 124 3.20 12.94 3.06
CA THR A 124 4.04 13.76 2.17
C THR A 124 3.54 13.66 0.73
N PHE A 125 3.19 12.45 0.26
CA PHE A 125 2.65 12.25 -1.08
C PHE A 125 1.30 12.93 -1.29
N GLN A 126 0.41 12.87 -0.31
CA GLN A 126 -0.87 13.58 -0.40
C GLN A 126 -0.69 15.10 -0.38
N LEU A 127 0.18 15.63 0.48
CA LEU A 127 0.49 17.07 0.57
C LEU A 127 1.11 17.59 -0.74
N VAL A 128 2.09 16.87 -1.29
CA VAL A 128 2.72 17.20 -2.58
C VAL A 128 1.71 17.13 -3.72
N ALA A 129 0.89 16.08 -3.79
CA ALA A 129 -0.13 15.95 -4.82
C ALA A 129 -1.13 17.11 -4.77
N TYR A 130 -1.67 17.40 -3.59
CA TYR A 130 -2.58 18.51 -3.37
C TYR A 130 -1.97 19.85 -3.81
N LEU A 131 -0.73 20.15 -3.41
CA LEU A 131 -0.08 21.41 -3.77
C LEU A 131 0.16 21.53 -5.27
N VAL A 132 0.58 20.43 -5.93
CA VAL A 132 0.77 20.38 -7.38
C VAL A 132 -0.57 20.56 -8.11
N ASP A 133 -1.65 19.94 -7.64
CA ASP A 133 -2.98 20.05 -8.25
C ASP A 133 -3.54 21.48 -8.14
N VAL A 134 -3.34 22.14 -6.99
CA VAL A 134 -3.64 23.57 -6.84
C VAL A 134 -2.82 24.41 -7.83
N SER A 135 -1.53 24.09 -8.02
CA SER A 135 -0.66 24.78 -8.99
C SER A 135 -1.05 24.59 -10.46
N ARG A 136 -1.80 23.53 -10.75
CA ARG A 136 -2.37 23.21 -12.07
C ARG A 136 -3.76 23.80 -12.25
N GLY A 137 -4.35 24.40 -11.21
CA GLY A 137 -5.72 24.92 -11.23
C GLY A 137 -6.79 23.83 -11.16
N GLU A 138 -6.42 22.59 -10.82
CA GLU A 138 -7.35 21.45 -10.74
C GLU A 138 -8.15 21.46 -9.43
N ILE A 139 -7.62 22.13 -8.39
CA ILE A 139 -8.20 22.18 -7.05
C ILE A 139 -8.21 23.63 -6.56
N VAL A 140 -9.33 24.04 -5.99
CA VAL A 140 -9.45 25.27 -5.19
C VAL A 140 -9.17 24.94 -3.72
N PRO A 141 -8.24 25.64 -3.04
CA PRO A 141 -7.98 25.40 -1.63
C PRO A 141 -9.26 25.49 -0.77
N PRO A 142 -9.60 24.45 0.03
CA PRO A 142 -10.79 24.47 0.87
C PRO A 142 -10.54 25.27 2.16
N SER A 143 -11.49 25.26 3.11
CA SER A 143 -11.20 25.74 4.47
C SER A 143 -10.18 24.84 5.17
N LEU A 144 -9.42 25.40 6.12
CA LEU A 144 -8.38 24.67 6.86
C LEU A 144 -8.93 23.39 7.51
N VAL A 145 -10.14 23.43 8.07
CA VAL A 145 -10.77 22.25 8.71
C VAL A 145 -11.08 21.15 7.70
N ARG A 146 -11.58 21.50 6.50
CA ARG A 146 -11.84 20.52 5.44
C ARG A 146 -10.54 19.97 4.84
N PHE A 147 -9.52 20.82 4.71
CA PHE A 147 -8.17 20.39 4.34
C PHE A 147 -7.62 19.40 5.38
N TRP A 148 -7.77 19.71 6.67
CA TRP A 148 -7.37 18.83 7.76
C TRP A 148 -8.07 17.47 7.66
N VAL A 149 -9.40 17.41 7.48
CA VAL A 149 -10.09 16.13 7.29
C VAL A 149 -9.61 15.40 6.03
N PHE A 150 -9.40 16.11 4.92
CA PHE A 150 -8.88 15.53 3.68
C PHE A 150 -7.54 14.80 3.89
N ILE A 151 -6.58 15.47 4.54
CA ILE A 151 -5.24 14.91 4.74
C ILE A 151 -5.18 13.93 5.91
N SER A 152 -6.00 14.15 6.95
CA SER A 152 -5.87 13.46 8.21
C SER A 152 -6.78 12.23 8.39
N PHE A 153 -7.75 12.02 7.49
CA PHE A 153 -8.80 11.02 7.69
C PHE A 153 -8.23 9.66 8.16
N PHE A 154 -8.52 9.30 9.40
CA PHE A 154 -7.85 8.19 10.10
C PHE A 154 -7.97 6.84 9.39
N ALA A 155 -9.03 6.63 8.60
CA ALA A 155 -9.20 5.41 7.81
C ALA A 155 -8.07 5.20 6.79
N GLN A 156 -7.41 6.26 6.32
CA GLN A 156 -6.34 6.18 5.32
C GLN A 156 -4.93 6.50 5.85
N LEU A 157 -4.81 7.11 7.03
CA LEU A 157 -3.68 7.99 7.41
C LEU A 157 -2.27 7.36 7.42
N VAL A 158 -2.11 6.02 7.47
CA VAL A 158 -0.76 5.41 7.54
C VAL A 158 -0.38 4.63 6.28
N ALA A 159 -1.29 3.80 5.78
CA ALA A 159 -1.06 2.97 4.58
C ALA A 159 -2.34 2.79 3.76
N GLY A 160 -3.25 3.78 3.79
CA GLY A 160 -4.51 3.67 3.05
C GLY A 160 -4.36 3.90 1.55
N PRO A 161 -5.48 4.00 0.84
CA PRO A 161 -5.51 4.58 -0.49
C PRO A 161 -5.01 6.03 -0.48
N ILE A 162 -4.02 6.38 -1.32
CA ILE A 162 -3.58 7.77 -1.50
C ILE A 162 -4.68 8.55 -2.20
N MET A 163 -5.54 9.22 -1.43
CA MET A 163 -6.70 9.92 -1.96
C MET A 163 -6.29 11.19 -2.72
N ARG A 164 -6.95 11.42 -3.85
CA ARG A 164 -6.81 12.67 -4.62
C ARG A 164 -7.73 13.73 -4.09
N GLY A 165 -7.26 14.97 -4.06
CA GLY A 165 -8.10 16.09 -3.66
C GLY A 165 -9.32 16.25 -4.56
N LYS A 166 -9.19 16.05 -5.88
CA LYS A 166 -10.32 16.11 -6.83
C LYS A 166 -11.44 15.08 -6.55
N ASP A 167 -11.09 13.93 -5.97
CA ASP A 167 -12.04 12.85 -5.70
C ASP A 167 -12.60 12.93 -4.27
N PHE A 168 -11.79 13.32 -3.29
CA PHE A 168 -12.15 13.27 -1.86
C PHE A 168 -12.67 14.61 -1.32
N LEU A 169 -12.10 15.76 -1.71
CA LEU A 169 -12.54 17.07 -1.21
C LEU A 169 -14.02 17.38 -1.49
N PRO A 170 -14.59 17.05 -2.66
CA PRO A 170 -16.02 17.24 -2.91
C PRO A 170 -16.90 16.44 -1.93
N GLN A 171 -16.45 15.27 -1.49
CA GLN A 171 -17.15 14.45 -0.51
C GLN A 171 -17.07 15.08 0.88
N VAL A 172 -15.87 15.52 1.30
CA VAL A 172 -15.65 16.23 2.57
C VAL A 172 -16.48 17.51 2.65
N ALA A 173 -16.61 18.25 1.55
CA ALA A 173 -17.41 19.47 1.48
C ALA A 173 -18.93 19.24 1.67
N ARG A 174 -19.40 18.00 1.50
CA ARG A 174 -20.82 17.62 1.56
C ARG A 174 -21.15 16.71 2.75
N LEU A 175 -20.23 16.52 3.70
CA LEU A 175 -20.42 15.64 4.88
C LEU A 175 -21.73 15.89 5.63
N GLU A 176 -22.11 17.15 5.81
CA GLU A 176 -23.34 17.53 6.51
C GLU A 176 -24.62 17.01 5.84
N LYS A 177 -24.56 16.73 4.53
CA LYS A 177 -25.69 16.25 3.72
C LYS A 177 -25.74 14.73 3.58
N VAL A 178 -24.73 14.01 4.09
CA VAL A 178 -24.68 12.54 4.00
C VAL A 178 -25.86 11.92 4.74
N ARG A 179 -26.57 11.00 4.08
CA ARG A 179 -27.71 10.28 4.66
C ARG A 179 -27.27 8.89 5.11
N PHE A 180 -27.86 8.42 6.20
CA PHE A 180 -27.63 7.06 6.67
C PHE A 180 -28.20 6.05 5.67
N GLN A 181 -27.39 5.06 5.30
CA GLN A 181 -27.79 3.98 4.40
C GLN A 181 -27.34 2.65 4.99
N ALA A 182 -28.30 1.81 5.40
CA ALA A 182 -28.00 0.50 5.99
C ALA A 182 -27.17 -0.39 5.05
N GLY A 183 -27.34 -0.25 3.73
CA GLY A 183 -26.54 -0.96 2.74
C GLY A 183 -25.05 -0.61 2.80
N LEU A 184 -24.71 0.68 2.93
CA LEU A 184 -23.32 1.12 3.07
C LEU A 184 -22.69 0.63 4.37
N VAL A 185 -23.45 0.63 5.47
CA VAL A 185 -22.99 0.11 6.76
C VAL A 185 -22.69 -1.39 6.68
N LYS A 186 -23.57 -2.18 6.05
CA LYS A 186 -23.36 -3.63 5.83
C LYS A 186 -22.09 -3.91 5.03
N TRP A 187 -21.89 -3.18 3.93
CA TRP A 187 -20.66 -3.26 3.14
C TRP A 187 -19.43 -2.79 3.94
N GLY A 188 -19.58 -1.76 4.77
CA GLY A 188 -18.54 -1.25 5.64
C GLY A 188 -18.03 -2.32 6.62
N ILE A 189 -18.95 -2.95 7.34
CA ILE A 189 -18.65 -4.05 8.28
C ILE A 189 -18.03 -5.23 7.53
N PHE A 190 -18.57 -5.60 6.37
CA PHE A 190 -18.02 -6.68 5.54
C PHE A 190 -16.55 -6.42 5.16
N PHE A 191 -16.23 -5.22 4.65
CA PHE A 191 -14.86 -4.89 4.25
C PHE A 191 -13.90 -4.82 5.45
N ILE A 192 -14.36 -4.31 6.60
CA ILE A 192 -13.56 -4.33 7.84
C ILE A 192 -13.27 -5.77 8.27
N ALA A 193 -14.27 -6.63 8.31
CA ALA A 193 -14.11 -8.04 8.68
C ALA A 193 -13.21 -8.80 7.68
N LEU A 194 -13.40 -8.57 6.37
CA LEU A 194 -12.56 -9.16 5.33
C LEU A 194 -11.10 -8.73 5.49
N GLY A 195 -10.85 -7.44 5.71
CA GLY A 195 -9.50 -6.93 5.85
C GLY A 195 -8.81 -7.41 7.13
N LEU A 196 -9.54 -7.48 8.25
CA LEU A 196 -9.05 -8.10 9.49
C LEU A 196 -8.72 -9.58 9.26
N PHE A 197 -9.60 -10.35 8.61
CA PHE A 197 -9.36 -11.75 8.29
C PHE A 197 -8.07 -11.94 7.47
N LYS A 198 -7.91 -11.16 6.39
CA LYS A 198 -6.69 -11.21 5.55
C LYS A 198 -5.43 -10.92 6.38
N LYS A 199 -5.48 -9.93 7.27
CA LYS A 199 -4.35 -9.54 8.12
C LYS A 199 -4.05 -10.57 9.21
N VAL A 200 -4.99 -10.76 10.14
CA VAL A 200 -4.71 -11.49 11.40
C VAL A 200 -4.80 -13.00 11.23
N VAL A 201 -5.69 -13.50 10.35
CA VAL A 201 -5.87 -14.95 10.14
C VAL A 201 -4.90 -15.51 9.10
N VAL A 202 -4.59 -14.73 8.06
CA VAL A 202 -3.76 -15.23 6.96
C VAL A 202 -2.35 -14.63 6.96
N ALA A 203 -2.20 -13.32 6.77
CA ALA A 203 -0.90 -12.69 6.58
C ALA A 203 0.04 -12.85 7.80
N ASP A 204 -0.47 -12.65 9.01
CA ASP A 204 0.31 -12.78 10.24
C ASP A 204 0.69 -14.24 10.54
N HIS A 205 -0.13 -15.21 10.11
CA HIS A 205 0.14 -16.64 10.30
C HIS A 205 1.17 -17.19 9.31
N ILE A 206 1.24 -16.63 8.09
CA ILE A 206 2.28 -17.03 7.12
C ILE A 206 3.61 -16.30 7.33
N ALA A 207 3.61 -15.19 8.08
CA ALA A 207 4.79 -14.38 8.34
C ALA A 207 5.98 -15.16 8.94
N PRO A 208 5.82 -16.03 9.95
CA PRO A 208 6.95 -16.78 10.51
C PRO A 208 7.60 -17.73 9.49
N ALA A 209 6.80 -18.34 8.60
CA ALA A 209 7.31 -19.20 7.54
C ALA A 209 8.13 -18.38 6.53
N VAL A 210 7.63 -17.21 6.13
CA VAL A 210 8.37 -16.29 5.26
C VAL A 210 9.68 -15.85 5.91
N ASP A 211 9.64 -15.45 7.18
CA ASP A 211 10.82 -15.03 7.92
C ASP A 211 11.87 -16.15 7.99
N TRP A 212 11.44 -17.40 8.16
CA TRP A 212 12.32 -18.56 8.17
C TRP A 212 13.06 -18.74 6.83
N PHE A 213 12.34 -18.69 5.69
CA PHE A 213 12.95 -18.86 4.36
C PHE A 213 13.96 -17.74 4.06
N PHE A 214 13.61 -16.48 4.32
CA PHE A 214 14.46 -15.33 3.99
C PHE A 214 15.60 -15.08 4.99
N ALA A 215 15.51 -15.59 6.22
CA ALA A 215 16.61 -15.50 7.19
C ALA A 215 17.80 -16.40 6.83
N ARG A 216 17.57 -17.46 6.03
CA ARG A 216 18.54 -18.54 5.76
C ARG A 216 18.78 -18.78 4.26
N PRO A 217 19.13 -17.75 3.48
CA PRO A 217 19.20 -17.85 2.01
C PRO A 217 20.21 -18.88 1.49
N ARG A 218 21.22 -19.27 2.28
CA ARG A 218 22.23 -20.28 1.92
C ARG A 218 21.78 -21.73 2.14
N TYR A 219 20.70 -21.94 2.90
CA TYR A 219 20.29 -23.27 3.36
C TYR A 219 18.93 -23.71 2.80
N VAL A 220 18.33 -22.90 1.92
CA VAL A 220 17.08 -23.24 1.26
C VAL A 220 17.37 -23.99 -0.05
N SER A 221 16.61 -25.05 -0.32
CA SER A 221 16.61 -25.68 -1.64
C SER A 221 15.91 -24.80 -2.68
N GLY A 222 16.00 -25.15 -3.97
CA GLY A 222 15.36 -24.36 -5.02
C GLY A 222 13.83 -24.31 -4.91
N LEU A 223 13.20 -25.43 -4.51
CA LEU A 223 11.76 -25.45 -4.22
C LEU A 223 11.41 -24.56 -3.03
N GLN A 224 12.22 -24.61 -1.96
CA GLN A 224 12.02 -23.79 -0.76
C GLN A 224 12.17 -22.31 -1.05
N ALA A 225 13.12 -21.94 -1.92
CA ALA A 225 13.31 -20.56 -2.35
C ALA A 225 12.04 -20.02 -3.06
N TRP A 226 11.48 -20.78 -4.02
CA TRP A 226 10.22 -20.44 -4.68
C TRP A 226 9.04 -20.37 -3.71
N LEU A 227 8.88 -21.37 -2.84
CA LEU A 227 7.82 -21.39 -1.83
C LEU A 227 7.89 -20.18 -0.90
N GLY A 228 9.07 -19.84 -0.40
CA GLY A 228 9.26 -18.66 0.43
C GLY A 228 8.90 -17.36 -0.30
N ALA A 229 9.26 -17.23 -1.58
CA ALA A 229 8.93 -16.07 -2.38
C ALA A 229 7.41 -15.96 -2.69
N TYR A 230 6.74 -17.08 -2.97
CA TYR A 230 5.28 -17.12 -3.15
C TYR A 230 4.54 -16.78 -1.86
N LEU A 231 4.95 -17.37 -0.73
CA LEU A 231 4.39 -17.06 0.58
C LEU A 231 4.58 -15.58 0.92
N PHE A 232 5.76 -15.02 0.64
CA PHE A 232 5.99 -13.59 0.84
C PHE A 232 5.09 -12.74 -0.07
N GLY A 233 4.93 -13.09 -1.35
CA GLY A 233 4.00 -12.40 -2.25
C GLY A 233 2.58 -12.37 -1.67
N PHE A 234 2.04 -13.51 -1.26
CA PHE A 234 0.73 -13.53 -0.61
C PHE A 234 0.69 -12.79 0.73
N GLN A 235 1.77 -12.84 1.52
CA GLN A 235 1.88 -12.10 2.78
C GLN A 235 1.76 -10.59 2.55
N ILE A 236 2.60 -10.03 1.67
CA ILE A 236 2.58 -8.58 1.39
C ILE A 236 1.24 -8.17 0.76
N TYR A 237 0.68 -9.01 -0.12
CA TYR A 237 -0.62 -8.74 -0.71
C TYR A 237 -1.75 -8.72 0.31
N LEU A 238 -1.88 -9.75 1.15
CA LEU A 238 -3.01 -9.90 2.07
C LEU A 238 -2.91 -8.94 3.26
N ASP A 239 -1.69 -8.67 3.74
CA ASP A 239 -1.45 -7.63 4.75
C ASP A 239 -1.93 -6.26 4.25
N PHE A 240 -1.51 -5.90 3.03
CA PHE A 240 -1.74 -4.55 2.51
C PHE A 240 -3.13 -4.35 1.90
N SER A 241 -3.64 -5.36 1.19
CA SER A 241 -5.04 -5.37 0.74
C SER A 241 -5.99 -5.44 1.93
N GLY A 242 -5.62 -6.14 3.01
CA GLY A 242 -6.38 -6.14 4.26
C GLY A 242 -6.49 -4.76 4.89
N TYR A 243 -5.39 -4.02 4.99
CA TYR A 243 -5.42 -2.61 5.42
C TYR A 243 -6.35 -1.78 4.52
N SER A 244 -6.19 -1.94 3.20
CA SER A 244 -6.96 -1.17 2.21
C SER A 244 -8.46 -1.48 2.30
N ASP A 245 -8.84 -2.74 2.52
CA ASP A 245 -10.24 -3.14 2.72
C ASP A 245 -10.82 -2.53 4.00
N ILE A 246 -10.08 -2.56 5.11
CA ILE A 246 -10.50 -1.87 6.34
C ILE A 246 -10.73 -0.38 6.06
N ALA A 247 -9.81 0.29 5.36
CA ALA A 247 -9.95 1.69 4.98
C ALA A 247 -11.22 1.94 4.15
N LEU A 248 -11.48 1.12 3.11
CA LEU A 248 -12.71 1.18 2.31
C LEU A 248 -13.95 1.02 3.19
N GLY A 249 -13.92 0.05 4.10
CA GLY A 249 -15.04 -0.24 4.99
C GLY A 249 -15.35 0.92 5.95
N LEU A 250 -14.32 1.50 6.55
CA LEU A 250 -14.42 2.71 7.36
C LEU A 250 -14.99 3.89 6.57
N GLY A 251 -14.53 4.10 5.33
CA GLY A 251 -15.12 5.09 4.43
C GLY A 251 -16.62 4.91 4.28
N LYS A 252 -17.08 3.68 4.02
CA LYS A 252 -18.50 3.35 3.87
C LYS A 252 -19.30 3.60 5.15
N LEU A 253 -18.74 3.36 6.33
CA LEU A 253 -19.39 3.69 7.62
C LEU A 253 -19.68 5.20 7.79
N PHE A 254 -18.87 6.06 7.18
CA PHE A 254 -19.06 7.52 7.20
C PHE A 254 -19.70 8.07 5.92
N GLY A 255 -20.15 7.20 5.00
CA GLY A 255 -20.73 7.60 3.71
C GLY A 255 -19.72 8.23 2.75
N LEU A 256 -18.45 7.88 2.89
CA LEU A 256 -17.34 8.29 2.03
C LEU A 256 -16.91 7.14 1.13
N GLU A 257 -16.51 7.46 -0.09
CA GLU A 257 -15.99 6.51 -1.07
C GLU A 257 -14.49 6.70 -1.23
N LEU A 258 -13.73 5.73 -0.70
CA LEU A 258 -12.29 5.66 -0.89
C LEU A 258 -11.95 4.83 -2.14
N THR A 259 -10.81 5.15 -2.76
CA THR A 259 -10.32 4.45 -3.95
C THR A 259 -9.77 3.07 -3.57
N ARG A 260 -10.00 2.06 -4.41
CA ARG A 260 -9.40 0.72 -4.20
C ARG A 260 -7.91 0.75 -4.52
N ASN A 261 -7.11 0.08 -3.68
CA ASN A 261 -5.68 -0.10 -3.92
C ASN A 261 -5.33 -1.39 -4.67
N PHE A 262 -6.20 -2.41 -4.62
CA PHE A 262 -5.91 -3.72 -5.16
C PHE A 262 -7.08 -4.27 -5.98
N ALA A 263 -6.73 -4.92 -7.10
CA ALA A 263 -7.68 -5.58 -7.99
C ALA A 263 -7.08 -6.90 -8.51
N THR A 264 -6.92 -7.87 -7.60
CA THR A 264 -6.38 -9.23 -7.87
C THR A 264 -5.14 -9.24 -8.78
N PRO A 265 -4.03 -8.61 -8.33
CA PRO A 265 -2.87 -8.33 -9.17
C PRO A 265 -2.13 -9.58 -9.66
N TYR A 266 -2.22 -10.72 -8.99
CA TYR A 266 -1.48 -11.91 -9.41
C TYR A 266 -2.13 -12.68 -10.57
N PHE A 267 -3.35 -12.28 -10.97
CA PHE A 267 -3.98 -12.70 -12.23
C PHE A 267 -3.72 -11.75 -13.41
N SER A 268 -2.75 -10.84 -13.29
CA SER A 268 -2.38 -9.93 -14.38
C SER A 268 -1.72 -10.68 -15.52
N ARG A 269 -2.09 -10.37 -16.77
CA ARG A 269 -1.56 -11.03 -17.97
C ARG A 269 -0.23 -10.44 -18.42
N ASN A 270 0.15 -9.29 -17.89
CA ASN A 270 1.40 -8.61 -18.24
C ASN A 270 1.83 -7.65 -17.13
N PRO A 271 3.12 -7.25 -17.10
CA PRO A 271 3.64 -6.33 -16.09
C PRO A 271 2.92 -4.97 -16.05
N SER A 272 2.48 -4.43 -17.19
CA SER A 272 1.73 -3.16 -17.19
C SER A 272 0.35 -3.30 -16.55
N GLU A 273 -0.31 -4.44 -16.72
CA GLU A 273 -1.57 -4.75 -16.04
C GLU A 273 -1.38 -4.95 -14.55
N PHE A 274 -0.30 -5.60 -14.14
CA PHE A 274 0.08 -5.75 -12.73
C PHE A 274 0.11 -4.40 -12.01
N TRP A 275 0.81 -3.41 -12.54
CA TRP A 275 0.88 -2.07 -11.92
C TRP A 275 -0.44 -1.27 -11.97
N ARG A 276 -1.41 -1.69 -12.78
CA ARG A 276 -2.79 -1.14 -12.75
C ARG A 276 -3.70 -1.85 -11.75
N ARG A 277 -3.26 -2.96 -11.17
CA ARG A 277 -4.00 -3.79 -10.20
C ARG A 277 -3.33 -3.85 -8.82
N TRP A 278 -2.04 -3.54 -8.75
CA TRP A 278 -1.23 -3.47 -7.53
C TRP A 278 -1.04 -2.02 -7.09
N HIS A 279 -1.34 -1.75 -5.82
CA HIS A 279 -1.18 -0.45 -5.17
C HIS A 279 -1.60 0.74 -6.06
N ILE A 280 -2.84 0.65 -6.57
CA ILE A 280 -3.38 1.47 -7.67
C ILE A 280 -3.20 2.98 -7.40
N THR A 281 -3.43 3.44 -6.17
CA THR A 281 -3.31 4.85 -5.84
C THR A 281 -1.86 5.35 -5.88
N LEU A 282 -0.89 4.56 -5.42
CA LEU A 282 0.54 4.84 -5.58
C LEU A 282 0.95 4.80 -7.05
N SER A 283 0.57 3.76 -7.78
CA SER A 283 0.88 3.64 -9.21
C SER A 283 0.34 4.84 -9.99
N GLY A 284 -0.87 5.30 -9.67
CA GLY A 284 -1.44 6.54 -10.19
C GLY A 284 -0.63 7.77 -9.77
N TRP A 285 -0.16 7.84 -8.52
CA TRP A 285 0.69 8.93 -8.01
C TRP A 285 2.03 9.03 -8.73
N VAL A 286 2.75 7.91 -8.87
CA VAL A 286 4.00 7.87 -9.62
C VAL A 286 3.76 8.27 -11.08
N ARG A 287 2.67 7.82 -11.69
CA ARG A 287 2.30 8.21 -13.05
C ARG A 287 2.09 9.73 -13.17
N ASP A 288 1.26 10.30 -12.31
CA ASP A 288 0.74 11.66 -12.48
C ASP A 288 1.69 12.77 -11.96
N TYR A 289 2.57 12.43 -11.01
CA TYR A 289 3.46 13.39 -10.33
C TYR A 289 4.95 13.13 -10.56
N ILE A 290 5.34 11.99 -11.14
CA ILE A 290 6.74 11.73 -11.55
C ILE A 290 6.83 11.50 -13.05
N TYR A 291 6.16 10.45 -13.56
CA TYR A 291 6.34 10.01 -14.94
C TYR A 291 5.86 11.04 -15.99
N ILE A 292 4.65 11.59 -15.82
CA ILE A 292 4.10 12.61 -16.74
C ILE A 292 4.96 13.89 -16.71
N PRO A 293 5.33 14.46 -15.54
CA PRO A 293 6.24 15.60 -15.47
C PRO A 293 7.61 15.39 -16.13
N LEU A 294 8.17 14.18 -16.10
CA LEU A 294 9.43 13.85 -16.81
C LEU A 294 9.31 13.85 -18.35
N GLY A 295 8.10 14.06 -18.88
CA GLY A 295 7.76 14.08 -20.30
C GLY A 295 6.86 12.92 -20.75
N GLY A 296 6.53 12.00 -19.84
CA GLY A 296 5.67 10.85 -20.11
C GLY A 296 6.11 10.06 -21.35
N SER A 297 5.18 9.87 -22.29
CA SER A 297 5.41 9.22 -23.58
C SER A 297 5.58 10.19 -24.77
N ARG A 298 5.70 11.51 -24.53
CA ARG A 298 5.59 12.52 -25.60
C ARG A 298 6.83 12.65 -26.49
N LYS A 299 8.03 12.30 -25.98
CA LYS A 299 9.31 12.48 -26.67
C LYS A 299 9.88 11.17 -27.27
N GLY A 300 8.99 10.34 -27.81
CA GLY A 300 9.35 9.08 -28.47
C GLY A 300 9.68 7.89 -27.55
N PRO A 301 9.95 6.71 -28.11
CA PRO A 301 10.11 5.46 -27.35
C PRO A 301 11.30 5.45 -26.39
N ALA A 302 12.44 6.03 -26.77
CA ALA A 302 13.63 6.07 -25.93
C ALA A 302 13.39 6.89 -24.65
N ARG A 303 12.85 8.12 -24.78
CA ARG A 303 12.54 8.95 -23.62
C ARG A 303 11.42 8.35 -22.77
N ARG A 304 10.42 7.72 -23.38
CA ARG A 304 9.40 6.95 -22.67
C ARG A 304 10.02 5.89 -21.76
N ASN A 305 10.97 5.12 -22.29
CA ASN A 305 11.61 4.03 -21.56
C ASN A 305 12.47 4.57 -20.40
N ILE A 306 13.23 5.65 -20.62
CA ILE A 306 14.01 6.32 -19.56
C ILE A 306 13.08 6.85 -18.46
N ASN A 307 12.02 7.58 -18.84
CA ASN A 307 11.07 8.14 -17.88
C ASN A 307 10.39 7.04 -17.05
N LEU A 308 10.05 5.91 -17.69
CA LEU A 308 9.41 4.78 -17.01
C LEU A 308 10.39 4.10 -16.04
N PHE A 309 11.62 3.86 -16.47
CA PHE A 309 12.67 3.30 -15.62
C PHE A 309 12.92 4.21 -14.40
N LEU A 310 13.14 5.52 -14.62
CA LEU A 310 13.35 6.48 -13.54
C LEU A 310 12.16 6.56 -12.57
N ALA A 311 10.93 6.59 -13.09
CA ALA A 311 9.74 6.64 -12.25
C ALA A 311 9.61 5.39 -11.36
N MET A 312 9.91 4.20 -11.89
CA MET A 312 9.90 2.97 -11.10
C MET A 312 11.06 2.87 -10.13
N THR A 313 12.26 3.35 -10.48
CA THR A 313 13.40 3.40 -9.55
C THR A 313 13.13 4.34 -8.39
N VAL A 314 12.54 5.52 -8.65
CA VAL A 314 12.12 6.45 -7.59
C VAL A 314 11.01 5.84 -6.74
N CYS A 315 10.05 5.13 -7.35
CA CYS A 315 9.04 4.36 -6.62
C CYS A 315 9.66 3.33 -5.68
N GLY A 316 10.67 2.58 -6.16
CA GLY A 316 11.42 1.64 -5.35
C GLY A 316 12.14 2.32 -4.19
N PHE A 317 12.93 3.36 -4.45
CA PHE A 317 13.63 4.09 -3.40
C PHE A 317 12.68 4.72 -2.37
N TRP A 318 11.48 5.10 -2.79
CA TRP A 318 10.44 5.55 -1.86
C TRP A 318 9.97 4.47 -0.89
N HIS A 319 9.98 3.19 -1.26
CA HIS A 319 9.59 2.14 -0.32
C HIS A 319 10.55 2.08 0.87
N GLY A 320 11.86 2.20 0.68
CA GLY A 320 12.79 2.22 1.82
C GLY A 320 14.19 2.67 1.44
N ALA A 321 14.92 3.16 2.44
CA ALA A 321 16.28 3.67 2.31
C ALA A 321 17.33 2.52 2.30
N ALA A 322 17.23 1.62 1.33
CA ALA A 322 18.17 0.53 1.13
C ALA A 322 18.35 0.20 -0.36
N TRP A 323 19.53 -0.31 -0.71
CA TRP A 323 19.87 -0.71 -2.08
C TRP A 323 18.93 -1.79 -2.65
N THR A 324 18.40 -2.66 -1.81
CA THR A 324 17.42 -3.69 -2.21
C THR A 324 16.15 -3.08 -2.81
N PHE A 325 15.64 -1.99 -2.24
CA PHE A 325 14.47 -1.27 -2.75
C PHE A 325 14.75 -0.50 -4.04
N LEU A 326 15.94 0.09 -4.16
CA LEU A 326 16.38 0.74 -5.40
C LEU A 326 16.46 -0.27 -6.54
N ILE A 327 17.08 -1.43 -6.32
CA ILE A 327 17.16 -2.51 -7.30
C ILE A 327 15.79 -3.10 -7.61
N TRP A 328 14.90 -3.24 -6.62
CA TRP A 328 13.51 -3.64 -6.86
C TRP A 328 12.78 -2.70 -7.82
N GLY A 329 12.91 -1.39 -7.63
CA GLY A 329 12.32 -0.38 -8.50
C GLY A 329 12.92 -0.42 -9.91
N ALA A 330 14.24 -0.49 -10.01
CA ALA A 330 14.95 -0.62 -11.28
C ALA A 330 14.58 -1.90 -12.04
N PHE A 331 14.46 -3.03 -11.34
CA PHE A 331 14.01 -4.31 -11.89
C PHE A 331 12.64 -4.18 -12.54
N HIS A 332 11.65 -3.64 -11.83
CA HIS A 332 10.31 -3.45 -12.40
C HIS A 332 10.28 -2.41 -13.53
N GLY A 333 11.10 -1.36 -13.45
CA GLY A 333 11.31 -0.41 -14.53
C GLY A 333 11.83 -1.09 -15.80
N LEU A 334 12.84 -1.94 -15.66
CA LEU A 334 13.43 -2.71 -16.76
C LEU A 334 12.41 -3.71 -17.34
N VAL A 335 11.69 -4.45 -16.50
CA VAL A 335 10.63 -5.37 -16.91
C VAL A 335 9.58 -4.67 -17.77
N LEU A 336 9.13 -3.47 -17.36
CA LEU A 336 8.17 -2.69 -18.14
C LEU A 336 8.75 -2.20 -19.47
N VAL A 337 10.01 -1.75 -19.47
CA VAL A 337 10.72 -1.33 -20.68
C VAL A 337 10.86 -2.48 -21.67
N ILE A 338 11.26 -3.67 -21.20
CA ILE A 338 11.36 -4.88 -22.02
C ILE A 338 9.98 -5.25 -22.57
N TYR A 339 8.96 -5.32 -21.72
CA TYR A 339 7.59 -5.63 -22.13
C TYR A 339 7.11 -4.67 -23.24
N HIS A 340 7.32 -3.36 -23.10
CA HIS A 340 6.93 -2.38 -24.12
C HIS A 340 7.68 -2.50 -25.45
N GLN A 341 8.87 -3.12 -25.46
CA GLN A 341 9.66 -3.36 -26.68
C GLN A 341 9.29 -4.67 -27.38
N VAL A 342 8.92 -5.70 -26.62
CA VAL A 342 8.66 -7.05 -27.15
C VAL A 342 7.18 -7.36 -27.35
N LYS A 343 6.26 -6.66 -26.68
CA LYS A 343 4.82 -7.00 -26.70
C LYS A 343 4.17 -7.02 -28.10
N SER A 344 4.73 -6.28 -29.07
CA SER A 344 4.23 -6.29 -30.46
C SER A 344 4.83 -7.42 -31.30
N ARG A 345 5.91 -8.05 -30.83
CA ARG A 345 6.66 -9.11 -31.54
C ARG A 345 6.42 -10.50 -30.94
N TRP A 346 6.00 -10.56 -29.69
CA TRP A 346 5.74 -11.81 -28.98
C TRP A 346 4.25 -12.11 -28.97
N SER A 347 3.82 -12.96 -29.90
CA SER A 347 2.50 -13.58 -29.85
C SER A 347 2.68 -15.09 -29.69
N PHE A 348 2.15 -15.65 -28.59
CA PHE A 348 2.01 -17.11 -28.44
C PHE A 348 0.82 -17.60 -29.29
N ALA A 349 0.81 -17.25 -30.58
CA ALA A 349 -0.32 -17.46 -31.48
C ALA A 349 -0.57 -18.95 -31.79
N PHE A 350 0.43 -19.80 -31.61
CA PHE A 350 0.32 -21.25 -31.72
C PHE A 350 -0.44 -21.92 -30.56
N LEU A 351 -0.69 -21.18 -29.47
CA LEU A 351 -1.48 -21.67 -28.33
C LEU A 351 -2.95 -21.26 -28.46
N SER A 352 -3.85 -22.05 -27.87
CA SER A 352 -5.25 -21.64 -27.68
C SER A 352 -5.32 -20.34 -26.87
N GLU A 353 -6.42 -19.59 -26.99
CA GLU A 353 -6.60 -18.35 -26.26
C GLU A 353 -6.50 -18.56 -24.75
N GLN A 354 -7.09 -19.64 -24.24
CA GLN A 354 -7.05 -20.01 -22.83
C GLN A 354 -5.63 -20.36 -22.38
N ALA A 355 -4.89 -21.16 -23.17
CA ALA A 355 -3.51 -21.52 -22.84
C ALA A 355 -2.60 -20.27 -22.86
N ARG A 356 -2.76 -19.39 -23.85
CA ARG A 356 -2.04 -18.11 -23.92
C ARG A 356 -2.36 -17.20 -22.73
N HIS A 357 -3.62 -17.17 -22.28
CA HIS A 357 -4.05 -16.42 -21.11
C HIS A 357 -3.35 -16.96 -19.85
N LEU A 358 -3.45 -18.26 -19.60
CA LEU A 358 -2.85 -18.89 -18.42
C LEU A 358 -1.32 -18.74 -18.42
N LEU A 359 -0.66 -18.93 -19.56
CA LEU A 359 0.78 -18.73 -19.69
C LEU A 359 1.18 -17.28 -19.41
N SER A 360 0.45 -16.30 -19.95
CA SER A 360 0.70 -14.87 -19.71
C SER A 360 0.59 -14.50 -18.22
N VAL A 361 -0.43 -15.02 -17.55
CA VAL A 361 -0.62 -14.85 -16.11
C VAL A 361 0.52 -15.51 -15.33
N PHE A 362 0.85 -16.76 -15.65
CA PHE A 362 1.93 -17.50 -15.01
C PHE A 362 3.28 -16.78 -15.15
N LEU A 363 3.66 -16.37 -16.36
CA LEU A 363 4.92 -15.64 -16.61
C LEU A 363 4.97 -14.31 -15.85
N THR A 364 3.87 -13.57 -15.85
CA THR A 364 3.80 -12.31 -15.10
C THR A 364 3.95 -12.54 -13.60
N TRP A 365 3.31 -13.58 -13.07
CA TRP A 365 3.44 -13.98 -11.67
C TRP A 365 4.88 -14.36 -11.30
N GLN A 366 5.58 -15.13 -12.15
CA GLN A 366 6.98 -15.48 -11.90
C GLN A 366 7.89 -14.24 -11.89
N ILE A 367 7.73 -13.33 -12.86
CA ILE A 367 8.52 -12.09 -12.93
C ILE A 367 8.28 -11.21 -11.69
N VAL A 368 7.02 -11.06 -11.27
CA VAL A 368 6.66 -10.29 -10.07
C VAL A 368 7.24 -10.95 -8.81
N THR A 369 7.20 -12.28 -8.73
CA THR A 369 7.76 -13.06 -7.61
C THR A 369 9.27 -12.85 -7.47
N LEU A 370 10.01 -12.82 -8.58
CA LEU A 370 11.45 -12.49 -8.56
C LEU A 370 11.68 -11.06 -8.01
N GLY A 371 10.83 -10.11 -8.39
CA GLY A 371 10.83 -8.78 -7.79
C GLY A 371 10.68 -8.84 -6.27
N TRP A 372 9.71 -9.61 -5.77
CA TRP A 372 9.46 -9.74 -4.34
C TRP A 372 10.67 -10.21 -3.52
N VAL A 373 11.60 -10.96 -4.09
CA VAL A 373 12.85 -11.33 -3.40
C VAL A 373 13.67 -10.11 -3.03
N PHE A 374 13.84 -9.14 -3.93
CA PHE A 374 14.53 -7.88 -3.63
C PHE A 374 13.80 -7.07 -2.57
N PHE A 375 12.46 -7.11 -2.56
CA PHE A 375 11.67 -6.36 -1.58
C PHE A 375 11.80 -6.94 -0.15
N ARG A 376 11.92 -8.27 -0.02
CA ARG A 376 11.98 -8.95 1.29
C ARG A 376 13.39 -9.21 1.82
N ALA A 377 14.36 -9.40 0.93
CA ALA A 377 15.71 -9.79 1.33
C ALA A 377 16.36 -8.71 2.23
N PRO A 378 17.08 -9.11 3.28
CA PRO A 378 17.69 -8.16 4.22
C PRO A 378 18.92 -7.43 3.64
N SER A 379 19.50 -7.90 2.54
CA SER A 379 20.60 -7.23 1.83
C SER A 379 20.69 -7.70 0.39
N LEU A 380 21.35 -6.92 -0.48
CA LEU A 380 21.55 -7.28 -1.88
C LEU A 380 22.30 -8.61 -2.07
N PRO A 381 23.43 -8.89 -1.38
CA PRO A 381 24.11 -10.18 -1.52
C PRO A 381 23.18 -11.37 -1.18
N LYS A 382 22.39 -11.23 -0.12
CA LYS A 382 21.42 -12.27 0.28
C LYS A 382 20.29 -12.42 -0.74
N ALA A 383 19.82 -11.33 -1.36
CA ALA A 383 18.84 -11.38 -2.44
C ALA A 383 19.36 -12.17 -3.64
N PHE A 384 20.58 -11.88 -4.10
CA PHE A 384 21.19 -12.59 -5.23
C PHE A 384 21.48 -14.06 -4.91
N THR A 385 21.96 -14.37 -3.70
CA THR A 385 22.07 -15.76 -3.25
C THR A 385 20.72 -16.47 -3.32
N TYR A 386 19.66 -15.87 -2.78
CA TYR A 386 18.32 -16.45 -2.78
C TYR A 386 17.80 -16.69 -4.20
N ILE A 387 17.94 -15.72 -5.12
CA ILE A 387 17.57 -15.87 -6.53
C ILE A 387 18.39 -16.98 -7.19
N GLY A 388 19.68 -17.10 -6.90
CA GLY A 388 20.52 -18.20 -7.39
C GLY A 388 19.96 -19.57 -7.00
N HIS A 389 19.55 -19.74 -5.74
CA HIS A 389 18.89 -20.96 -5.28
C HIS A 389 17.55 -21.20 -5.97
N MET A 390 16.77 -20.18 -6.35
CA MET A 390 15.50 -20.41 -7.07
C MET A 390 15.67 -21.18 -8.40
N PHE A 391 16.86 -21.17 -9.01
CA PHE A 391 17.13 -21.88 -10.26
C PHE A 391 18.05 -23.08 -10.09
N LEU A 392 18.51 -23.39 -8.88
CA LEU A 392 19.49 -24.44 -8.59
C LEU A 392 19.02 -25.31 -7.41
N GLY A 393 19.54 -26.54 -7.30
CA GLY A 393 19.33 -27.36 -6.10
C GLY A 393 17.89 -27.83 -5.89
N PHE A 394 17.29 -28.43 -6.92
CA PHE A 394 16.02 -29.15 -6.81
C PHE A 394 16.28 -30.63 -6.49
N GLY A 395 15.68 -31.16 -5.43
CA GLY A 395 15.73 -32.58 -5.09
C GLY A 395 14.34 -33.23 -5.02
N LEU A 396 14.22 -34.51 -5.36
CA LEU A 396 12.96 -35.28 -5.24
C LEU A 396 12.42 -35.29 -3.80
N ASN A 397 13.31 -35.32 -2.80
CA ASN A 397 12.94 -35.27 -1.38
C ASN A 397 12.39 -33.90 -0.93
N ASP A 398 12.57 -32.84 -1.73
CA ASP A 398 12.06 -31.51 -1.40
C ASP A 398 10.54 -31.44 -1.48
N LEU A 399 9.92 -32.18 -2.42
CA LEU A 399 8.46 -32.15 -2.59
C LEU A 399 7.76 -32.73 -1.34
N LEU A 400 8.25 -33.88 -0.86
CA LEU A 400 7.68 -34.58 0.29
C LEU A 400 7.90 -33.81 1.59
N SER A 401 9.08 -33.23 1.77
CA SER A 401 9.43 -32.46 2.98
C SER A 401 8.68 -31.13 3.08
N ASN A 402 8.24 -30.55 1.95
CA ASN A 402 7.58 -29.24 1.91
C ASN A 402 6.07 -29.30 1.59
N LYS A 403 5.42 -30.47 1.74
CA LYS A 403 3.99 -30.68 1.43
C LYS A 403 3.04 -29.67 2.09
N LYS A 404 3.34 -29.23 3.32
CA LYS A 404 2.52 -28.23 4.03
C LYS A 404 2.58 -26.85 3.36
N SER A 405 3.77 -26.41 2.98
CA SER A 405 3.98 -25.13 2.28
C SER A 405 3.38 -25.16 0.87
N LEU A 406 3.48 -26.30 0.17
CA LEU A 406 2.83 -26.50 -1.13
C LEU A 406 1.30 -26.40 -1.01
N LEU A 407 0.70 -27.12 -0.06
CA LEU A 407 -0.73 -27.05 0.20
C LEU A 407 -1.16 -25.61 0.55
N LEU A 408 -0.39 -24.93 1.40
CA LEU A 408 -0.67 -23.54 1.78
C LEU A 408 -0.65 -22.60 0.57
N VAL A 409 0.38 -22.67 -0.29
CA VAL A 409 0.44 -21.86 -1.52
C VAL A 409 -0.74 -22.17 -2.45
N ALA A 410 -1.13 -23.45 -2.58
CA ALA A 410 -2.30 -23.83 -3.38
C ALA A 410 -3.61 -23.24 -2.80
N LEU A 411 -3.81 -23.32 -1.49
CA LEU A 411 -4.95 -22.73 -0.80
C LEU A 411 -5.00 -21.20 -0.96
N LEU A 412 -3.84 -20.52 -0.88
CA LEU A 412 -3.75 -19.08 -1.12
C LEU A 412 -4.09 -18.71 -2.58
N GLY A 413 -3.66 -19.54 -3.53
CA GLY A 413 -4.06 -19.40 -4.94
C GLY A 413 -5.57 -19.53 -5.15
N ILE A 414 -6.20 -20.53 -4.50
CA ILE A 414 -7.66 -20.71 -4.53
C ILE A 414 -8.38 -19.54 -3.88
N PHE A 415 -7.89 -19.07 -2.73
CA PHE A 415 -8.44 -17.89 -2.05
C PHE A 415 -8.39 -16.65 -2.95
N HIS A 416 -7.25 -16.40 -3.59
CA HIS A 416 -7.10 -15.27 -4.51
C HIS A 416 -7.99 -15.40 -5.75
N TRP A 417 -8.16 -16.63 -6.27
CA TRP A 417 -9.10 -16.90 -7.36
C TRP A 417 -10.55 -16.60 -6.96
N GLY A 418 -10.96 -17.00 -5.76
CA GLY A 418 -12.29 -16.68 -5.21
C GLY A 418 -12.48 -15.17 -5.06
N GLU A 419 -11.45 -14.46 -4.59
CA GLU A 419 -11.43 -13.00 -4.49
C GLU A 419 -11.60 -12.34 -5.87
N ASP A 420 -10.91 -12.82 -6.92
CA ASP A 420 -11.03 -12.30 -8.29
C ASP A 420 -12.46 -12.40 -8.81
N ARG A 421 -13.11 -13.54 -8.60
CA ARG A 421 -14.52 -13.75 -8.98
C ARG A 421 -15.46 -12.84 -8.21
N PHE A 422 -15.25 -12.69 -6.91
CA PHE A 422 -16.06 -11.83 -6.07
C PHE A 422 -15.91 -10.34 -6.42
N LEU A 423 -14.68 -9.85 -6.61
CA LEU A 423 -14.42 -8.45 -6.91
C LEU A 423 -14.85 -8.07 -8.34
N SER A 424 -14.80 -9.01 -9.29
CA SER A 424 -15.25 -8.79 -10.67
C SER A 424 -16.76 -8.68 -10.79
N ASN A 425 -17.52 -9.52 -10.08
CA ASN A 425 -18.97 -9.43 -10.03
C ASN A 425 -19.52 -10.00 -8.70
N PRO A 426 -19.78 -9.15 -7.69
CA PRO A 426 -20.28 -9.62 -6.40
C PRO A 426 -21.76 -10.00 -6.43
N ALA A 427 -22.54 -9.54 -7.42
CA ALA A 427 -23.99 -9.66 -7.40
C ALA A 427 -24.51 -11.12 -7.34
N PRO A 428 -23.98 -12.08 -8.13
CA PRO A 428 -24.40 -13.48 -8.03
C PRO A 428 -24.09 -14.09 -6.66
N VAL A 429 -22.91 -13.80 -6.10
CA VAL A 429 -22.48 -14.31 -4.79
C VAL A 429 -23.37 -13.76 -3.68
N VAL A 430 -23.63 -12.46 -3.70
CA VAL A 430 -24.51 -11.80 -2.72
C VAL A 430 -25.94 -12.32 -2.84
N ALA A 431 -26.45 -12.51 -4.06
CA ALA A 431 -27.80 -13.03 -4.28
C ALA A 431 -27.95 -14.48 -3.80
N GLN A 432 -26.95 -15.34 -4.04
CA GLN A 432 -26.93 -16.71 -3.52
C GLN A 432 -26.81 -16.73 -1.99
N TRP A 433 -25.93 -15.90 -1.43
CA TRP A 433 -25.76 -15.78 0.02
C TRP A 433 -27.02 -15.27 0.72
N ALA A 434 -27.79 -14.38 0.07
CA ALA A 434 -29.06 -13.89 0.57
C ALA A 434 -30.14 -14.99 0.69
N LYS A 435 -30.03 -16.09 -0.06
CA LYS A 435 -30.94 -17.26 0.03
C LYS A 435 -30.63 -18.19 1.20
N VAL A 436 -29.41 -18.15 1.74
CA VAL A 436 -29.01 -18.99 2.89
C VAL A 436 -29.82 -18.58 4.14
N PRO A 437 -30.37 -19.53 4.94
CA PRO A 437 -31.12 -19.20 6.14
C PRO A 437 -30.33 -18.29 7.10
N ALA A 438 -31.04 -17.36 7.75
CA ALA A 438 -30.41 -16.34 8.60
C ALA A 438 -29.56 -16.94 9.73
N PHE A 439 -30.03 -18.04 10.33
CA PHE A 439 -29.28 -18.79 11.35
C PHE A 439 -27.94 -19.31 10.81
N CYS A 440 -27.94 -19.97 9.63
CA CYS A 440 -26.72 -20.47 9.00
C CYS A 440 -25.74 -19.35 8.64
N ARG A 441 -26.24 -18.21 8.15
CA ARG A 441 -25.39 -17.03 7.93
C ARG A 441 -24.79 -16.52 9.24
N GLY A 442 -25.60 -16.49 10.31
CA GLY A 442 -25.15 -16.12 11.65
C GLY A 442 -24.02 -17.01 12.16
N LEU A 443 -24.13 -18.33 11.97
CA LEU A 443 -23.05 -19.27 12.32
C LEU A 443 -21.77 -19.01 11.54
N VAL A 444 -21.87 -18.72 10.23
CA VAL A 444 -20.71 -18.39 9.41
C VAL A 444 -20.06 -17.08 9.86
N TYR A 445 -20.86 -16.05 10.16
CA TYR A 445 -20.33 -14.79 10.69
C TYR A 445 -19.70 -14.96 12.07
N PHE A 446 -20.31 -15.76 12.95
CA PHE A 446 -19.76 -16.09 14.26
C PHE A 446 -18.44 -16.83 14.14
N PHE A 447 -18.34 -17.81 13.23
CA PHE A 447 -17.11 -18.55 12.99
C PHE A 447 -15.99 -17.64 12.45
N ILE A 448 -16.29 -16.80 11.44
CA ILE A 448 -15.33 -15.83 10.90
C ILE A 448 -14.85 -14.87 11.99
N PHE A 449 -15.78 -14.37 12.82
CA PHE A 449 -15.43 -13.49 13.94
C PHE A 449 -14.57 -14.20 14.98
N GLY A 450 -14.90 -15.45 15.31
CA GLY A 450 -14.11 -16.31 16.19
C GLY A 450 -12.69 -16.54 15.66
N LEU A 451 -12.53 -16.76 14.35
CA LEU A 451 -11.21 -16.86 13.71
C LEU A 451 -10.43 -15.55 13.80
N ILE A 452 -11.08 -14.40 13.57
CA ILE A 452 -10.44 -13.09 13.72
C ILE A 452 -9.95 -12.90 15.15
N LEU A 453 -10.79 -13.19 16.16
CA LEU A 453 -10.42 -13.09 17.57
C LEU A 453 -9.27 -14.05 17.93
N ALA A 454 -9.33 -15.30 17.49
CA ALA A 454 -8.29 -16.29 17.74
C ALA A 454 -6.96 -15.96 17.02
N GLY A 455 -7.04 -15.24 15.89
CA GLY A 455 -5.88 -14.79 15.14
C GLY A 455 -5.28 -13.48 15.63
N LEU A 456 -5.91 -12.79 16.59
CA LEU A 456 -5.32 -11.60 17.18
C LEU A 456 -4.01 -11.99 17.89
N PRO A 457 -2.88 -11.38 17.53
CA PRO A 457 -1.60 -11.74 18.10
C PRO A 457 -1.54 -11.37 19.59
N ASN A 458 -0.81 -12.17 20.39
CA ASN A 458 -0.51 -11.86 21.80
C ASN A 458 0.39 -10.61 21.99
N GLY A 459 0.67 -9.86 20.93
CA GLY A 459 1.46 -8.62 20.90
C GLY A 459 1.20 -7.81 19.63
N LEU A 460 1.68 -6.56 19.56
CA LEU A 460 1.41 -5.65 18.43
C LEU A 460 2.19 -6.05 17.16
N GLN A 461 1.62 -6.90 16.30
CA GLN A 461 2.12 -7.05 14.93
C GLN A 461 1.65 -5.89 14.05
N GLN A 462 2.59 -5.03 13.66
CA GLN A 462 2.31 -3.95 12.72
C GLN A 462 2.04 -4.48 11.32
N PHE A 463 1.32 -3.71 10.51
CA PHE A 463 1.23 -3.95 9.07
C PHE A 463 2.64 -3.88 8.47
N ILE A 464 2.93 -4.75 7.50
CA ILE A 464 4.25 -4.87 6.87
C ILE A 464 4.72 -3.52 6.32
N TYR A 465 3.78 -2.77 5.77
CA TYR A 465 4.05 -1.46 5.18
C TYR A 465 4.54 -0.40 6.17
N PHE A 466 4.29 -0.58 7.48
CA PHE A 466 4.74 0.37 8.50
C PHE A 466 6.23 0.24 8.79
N ARG A 467 6.86 -0.86 8.33
CA ARG A 467 8.28 -1.15 8.55
C ARG A 467 9.20 -0.50 7.50
N PHE A 468 8.65 0.19 6.50
CA PHE A 468 9.37 0.66 5.30
C PHE A 468 9.29 2.17 5.09
#